data_AF-A0A522UK93-F1
#
_entry.id   AF-A0A522UK93-F1
#
_cell.length_a   1.000
_cell.length_b   1.000
_cell.length_c   1.000
_cell.angle_alpha   90.00
_cell.angle_beta   90.00
_cell.angle_gamma   90.00
#
_symmetry.space_group_name_H-M   'P 1'
#
loop_
_entity.id
_entity.type
_entity.pdbx_description
1 polymer ?
#
loop_
_entity_poly.entity_id
_entity_poly.type
_entity_poly.pdbx_seq_one_letter_code
_entity_poly.pdbx_strand_id
1 'polypeptide(L)'
;MRNTNFIELGAQGDYEKKKLRELEKEILCLQTGPEVWQLAKTLAQECRKSGRTAPSADLIIAACALYNHAAIEHSDDPIDRILKVNAAAKRKS
;
A
#
# COMPACT_ATOMS: atom_id res chain seq x y z
N MET A 1 -2.42 20.82 10.17
CA MET A 1 -2.25 20.29 8.80
C MET A 1 -0.77 20.04 8.58
N ARG A 2 -0.33 18.80 8.35
CA ARG A 2 1.07 18.52 7.98
C ARG A 2 1.12 18.33 6.46
N ASN A 3 1.71 19.30 5.76
CA ASN A 3 2.13 19.17 4.37
C ASN A 3 3.34 18.23 4.35
N THR A 4 3.11 16.95 4.09
CA THR A 4 4.19 16.02 3.75
C THR A 4 4.08 15.73 2.26
N ASN A 5 4.89 16.43 1.45
CA ASN A 5 5.06 16.18 0.02
C ASN A 5 5.70 14.81 -0.15
N PHE A 6 4.91 13.77 -0.45
CA PHE A 6 5.34 12.38 -0.35
C PHE A 6 6.02 11.85 -1.64
N ILE A 7 5.96 12.57 -2.77
CA ILE A 7 6.44 12.08 -4.07
C ILE A 7 7.64 12.83 -4.69
N GLU A 8 8.30 13.71 -3.95
CA GLU A 8 9.49 14.39 -4.51
C GLU A 8 10.74 13.49 -4.58
N LEU A 9 10.72 12.28 -4.01
CA LEU A 9 11.89 11.40 -3.85
C LEU A 9 12.37 10.69 -5.13
N GLY A 10 11.73 10.91 -6.28
CA GLY A 10 12.13 10.34 -7.57
C GLY A 10 12.25 11.34 -8.72
N ALA A 11 11.79 12.58 -8.53
CA ALA A 11 11.87 13.63 -9.53
C ALA A 11 13.18 14.40 -9.38
N GLN A 12 14.03 14.37 -10.42
CA GLN A 12 15.36 14.97 -10.38
C GLN A 12 15.33 16.48 -10.74
N GLY A 13 14.28 16.97 -11.42
CA GLY A 13 14.14 18.36 -11.83
C GLY A 13 12.94 19.12 -11.26
N ASP A 14 13.05 20.45 -11.16
CA ASP A 14 11.96 21.34 -10.70
C ASP A 14 10.69 21.23 -11.56
N TYR A 15 10.85 20.99 -12.85
CA TYR A 15 9.75 20.74 -13.77
C TYR A 15 8.99 19.45 -13.41
N GLU A 16 9.69 18.35 -13.17
CA GLU A 16 9.11 17.06 -12.79
C GLU A 16 8.40 17.16 -11.43
N LYS A 17 9.04 17.80 -10.45
CA LYS A 17 8.43 18.06 -9.13
C LYS A 17 7.17 18.91 -9.23
N LYS A 18 7.15 19.91 -10.12
CA LYS A 18 5.95 20.73 -10.36
C LYS A 18 4.82 19.89 -10.97
N LYS A 19 5.12 19.09 -11.99
CA LYS A 19 4.15 18.18 -12.62
C LYS A 19 3.57 17.16 -11.64
N LEU A 20 4.41 16.55 -10.80
CA LEU A 20 3.98 15.61 -9.77
C LEU A 20 3.03 16.27 -8.75
N ARG A 21 3.36 17.48 -8.28
CA ARG A 21 2.49 18.24 -7.36
C ARG A 21 1.17 18.67 -7.98
N GLU A 22 1.13 18.90 -9.30
CA GLU A 22 -0.13 19.17 -10.01
C GLU A 22 -0.99 17.91 -10.08
N LEU A 23 -0.38 16.75 -10.38
CA LEU A 23 -1.09 15.46 -10.39
C LEU A 23 -1.58 15.04 -8.99
N GLU A 24 -0.83 15.34 -7.94
CA GLU A 24 -1.23 15.07 -6.54
C GLU A 24 -2.56 15.72 -6.17
N LYS A 25 -2.87 16.89 -6.74
CA LYS A 25 -4.13 17.59 -6.43
C LYS A 25 -5.35 16.84 -6.94
N GLU A 26 -5.17 15.98 -7.93
CA GLU A 26 -6.24 15.21 -8.57
C GLU A 26 -6.42 13.83 -7.93
N ILE A 27 -5.53 13.41 -7.02
CA ILE A 27 -5.58 12.08 -6.37
C ILE A 27 -5.80 12.20 -4.87
N LEU A 28 -6.65 11.31 -4.34
CA LEU A 28 -6.84 11.19 -2.89
C LEU A 28 -5.68 10.40 -2.28
N CYS A 29 -4.89 11.06 -1.43
CA CYS A 29 -3.86 10.40 -0.64
C CYS A 29 -4.45 9.80 0.64
N LEU A 30 -4.58 8.48 0.68
CA LEU A 30 -5.00 7.75 1.88
C LEU A 30 -3.86 7.70 2.91
N GLN A 31 -4.19 7.92 4.18
CA GLN A 31 -3.21 7.93 5.25
C GLN A 31 -2.79 6.51 5.66
N THR A 32 -1.49 6.28 5.80
CA THR A 32 -0.92 5.05 6.36
C THR A 32 -0.72 5.20 7.87
N GLY A 33 -1.83 5.23 8.61
CA GLY A 33 -1.86 5.34 10.07
C GLY A 33 -1.43 4.06 10.81
N PRO A 34 -1.34 4.08 12.15
CA PRO A 34 -0.94 2.91 12.96
C PRO A 34 -1.72 1.64 12.65
N GLU A 35 -3.01 1.75 12.32
CA GLU A 35 -3.91 0.66 11.99
C GLU A 35 -3.51 -0.01 10.67
N VAL A 36 -3.18 0.80 9.65
CA VAL A 36 -2.65 0.31 8.36
C VAL A 36 -1.33 -0.43 8.58
N TRP A 37 -0.44 0.12 9.40
CA TRP A 37 0.83 -0.54 9.73
C TRP A 37 0.65 -1.83 10.50
N GLN A 38 -0.33 -1.88 11.41
CA GLN A 38 -0.63 -3.09 12.15
C GLN A 38 -1.20 -4.17 11.24
N LEU A 39 -2.12 -3.80 10.34
CA LEU A 39 -2.65 -4.71 9.32
C LEU A 39 -1.53 -5.22 8.40
N ALA A 40 -0.61 -4.36 7.94
CA ALA A 40 0.53 -4.77 7.12
C ALA A 40 1.41 -5.82 7.82
N LYS A 41 1.65 -5.68 9.14
CA LYS A 41 2.37 -6.70 9.92
C LYS A 41 1.61 -8.02 9.96
N THR A 42 0.30 -7.99 10.18
CA THR A 42 -0.54 -9.19 10.15
C THR A 42 -0.48 -9.88 8.79
N LEU A 43 -0.62 -9.13 7.69
CA LEU A 43 -0.48 -9.66 6.34
C LEU A 43 0.89 -10.32 6.11
N ALA A 44 1.97 -9.70 6.63
CA ALA A 44 3.31 -10.26 6.53
C ALA A 44 3.44 -11.60 7.28
N GLN A 45 2.82 -11.69 8.47
CA GLN A 45 2.79 -12.94 9.26
C GLN A 45 2.00 -14.03 8.52
N GLU A 46 0.83 -13.71 7.98
CA GLU A 46 0.02 -14.68 7.23
C GLU A 46 0.72 -15.14 5.94
N CYS A 47 1.38 -14.24 5.22
CA CYS A 47 2.20 -14.61 4.08
C CYS A 47 3.28 -15.62 4.48
N ARG A 48 4.01 -15.36 5.58
CA ARG A 48 5.06 -16.27 6.09
C ARG A 48 4.49 -17.62 6.53
N LYS A 49 3.35 -17.64 7.21
CA LYS A 49 2.65 -18.89 7.58
C LYS A 49 2.26 -19.71 6.35
N SER A 50 1.97 -19.06 5.23
CA SER A 50 1.70 -19.72 3.95
C SER A 50 2.96 -20.11 3.16
N GLY A 51 4.15 -19.95 3.74
CA GLY A 51 5.44 -20.27 3.12
C GLY A 51 5.92 -19.24 2.09
N ARG A 52 5.37 -18.00 2.12
CA ARG A 52 5.67 -16.95 1.14
C ARG A 52 6.21 -15.70 1.83
N THR A 53 7.11 -15.01 1.17
CA THR A 53 7.54 -13.66 1.55
C THR A 53 6.98 -12.65 0.54
N ALA A 54 6.70 -11.43 1.02
CA ALA A 54 6.24 -10.34 0.18
C ALA A 54 7.03 -9.06 0.50
N PRO A 55 7.28 -8.18 -0.49
CA PRO A 55 7.92 -6.89 -0.27
C PRO A 55 7.17 -6.03 0.74
N SER A 56 7.90 -5.21 1.50
CA SER A 56 7.33 -4.34 2.53
C SER A 56 6.40 -3.27 1.95
N ALA A 57 6.73 -2.72 0.79
CA ALA A 57 5.90 -1.74 0.09
C ALA A 57 4.54 -2.34 -0.28
N ASP A 58 4.52 -3.52 -0.90
CA ASP A 58 3.29 -4.20 -1.33
C ASP A 58 2.38 -4.54 -0.14
N LEU A 59 2.98 -4.93 0.99
CA LEU A 59 2.24 -5.20 2.23
C LEU A 59 1.54 -3.95 2.75
N ILE A 60 2.19 -2.78 2.72
CA ILE A 60 1.60 -1.51 3.17
C ILE A 60 0.54 -1.04 2.19
N ILE A 61 0.78 -1.16 0.88
CA ILE A 61 -0.19 -0.78 -0.16
C ILE A 61 -1.46 -1.63 -0.02
N ALA A 62 -1.31 -2.96 0.07
CA ALA A 62 -2.44 -3.88 0.26
C ALA A 62 -3.17 -3.61 1.58
N ALA A 63 -2.44 -3.38 2.67
CA ALA A 63 -3.06 -3.03 3.96
C ALA A 63 -3.82 -1.70 3.89
N CYS A 64 -3.27 -0.69 3.23
CA CYS A 64 -3.88 0.62 3.09
C CYS A 64 -5.21 0.51 2.32
N ALA A 65 -5.22 -0.21 1.20
CA ALA A 65 -6.43 -0.46 0.43
C ALA A 65 -7.47 -1.24 1.22
N LEU A 66 -7.08 -2.33 1.87
CA LEU A 66 -7.98 -3.19 2.65
C LEU A 66 -8.60 -2.46 3.86
N TYR A 67 -7.81 -1.63 4.56
CA TYR A 67 -8.27 -0.87 5.72
C TYR A 67 -9.26 0.23 5.32
N ASN A 68 -8.98 0.93 4.21
CA ASN A 68 -9.83 2.03 3.72
C ASN A 68 -10.96 1.54 2.79
N HIS A 69 -11.14 0.22 2.62
CA HIS A 69 -12.11 -0.37 1.69
C HIS A 69 -11.99 0.13 0.25
N ALA A 70 -10.77 0.48 -0.16
CA ALA A 70 -10.50 0.92 -1.52
C ALA A 70 -10.30 -0.29 -2.44
N ALA A 71 -10.78 -0.16 -3.68
CA ALA A 71 -10.39 -1.07 -4.74
C ALA A 71 -8.89 -0.91 -5.03
N ILE A 72 -8.23 -2.01 -5.37
CA ILE A 72 -6.81 -2.02 -5.71
C ILE A 72 -6.65 -2.44 -7.18
N GLU A 73 -6.12 -1.55 -7.98
CA GLU A 73 -5.70 -1.82 -9.35
C GLU A 73 -4.20 -2.12 -9.34
N HIS A 74 -3.80 -3.29 -9.81
CA HIS A 74 -2.39 -3.66 -9.89
C HIS A 74 -2.15 -4.68 -11.00
N SER A 75 -0.93 -4.67 -11.55
CA SER A 75 -0.41 -5.75 -12.41
C SER A 75 0.63 -6.61 -11.69
N ASP A 76 0.86 -6.34 -10.39
CA ASP A 76 1.93 -6.97 -9.63
C ASP A 76 1.51 -8.28 -8.96
N ASP A 77 2.25 -9.33 -9.30
CA ASP A 77 2.13 -10.69 -8.78
C ASP A 77 2.17 -10.77 -7.23
N PRO A 78 3.05 -10.03 -6.52
CA PRO A 78 3.09 -10.05 -5.06
C PRO A 78 1.82 -9.53 -4.39
N ILE A 79 1.24 -8.43 -4.90
CA ILE A 79 -0.01 -7.85 -4.36
C ILE A 79 -1.14 -8.87 -4.47
N ASP A 80 -1.25 -9.50 -5.63
CA ASP A 80 -2.23 -10.53 -5.92
C ASP A 80 -2.17 -11.70 -4.90
N ARG A 81 -0.96 -12.11 -4.56
CA ARG A 81 -0.70 -13.17 -3.57
C ARG A 81 -1.07 -12.72 -2.15
N ILE A 82 -0.74 -11.49 -1.76
CA ILE A 82 -1.10 -10.95 -0.43
C ILE A 82 -2.62 -10.96 -0.26
N LEU A 83 -3.37 -10.50 -1.27
CA LEU A 83 -4.83 -10.45 -1.22
C LEU A 83 -5.45 -11.85 -1.11
N LYS A 84 -4.91 -12.83 -1.85
CA LYS A 84 -5.34 -14.24 -1.76
C LYS A 84 -5.07 -14.83 -0.37
N VAL A 85 -3.91 -14.57 0.23
CA VAL A 85 -3.58 -15.02 1.60
C VAL A 85 -4.54 -14.41 2.62
N ASN A 86 -4.80 -13.09 2.53
CA ASN A 86 -5.75 -12.41 3.41
C ASN A 86 -7.17 -13.01 3.30
N ALA A 87 -7.65 -13.25 2.09
CA ALA A 87 -8.95 -13.87 1.87
C ALA A 87 -9.02 -15.30 2.46
N ALA A 88 -7.94 -16.08 2.35
CA ALA A 88 -7.86 -17.41 2.93
C ALA A 88 -7.82 -17.38 4.47
N ALA A 89 -7.12 -16.41 5.07
CA ALA A 89 -7.04 -16.23 6.53
C ALA A 89 -8.41 -15.87 7.12
N LYS A 90 -9.17 -14.97 6.47
CA LYS A 90 -10.53 -14.58 6.90
C LYS A 90 -11.55 -15.73 6.89
N ARG A 91 -11.35 -16.76 6.06
CA ARG A 91 -12.25 -17.94 6.01
C ARG A 91 -12.00 -18.94 7.14
N LYS A 92 -10.86 -18.84 7.83
CA LYS A 92 -10.46 -19.75 8.91
C LYS A 92 -10.77 -19.21 10.31
N SER A 93 -11.19 -17.96 10.40
CA SER A 93 -11.60 -17.27 11.63
C SER A 93 -13.12 -17.20 11.72
#